data_AF-A0A2W4QW15-F1
#
_entry.id   AF-A0A2W4QW15-F1
#
_cell.length_a   1.000
_cell.length_b   1.000
_cell.length_c   1.000
_cell.angle_alpha   90.00
_cell.angle_beta   90.00
_cell.angle_gamma   90.00
#
_symmetry.space_group_name_H-M   'P 1'
#
loop_
_entity.id
_entity.type
_entity.pdbx_description
1 polymer ?
#
loop_
_entity_poly.entity_id
_entity_poly.type
_entity_poly.pdbx_seq_one_letter_code
_entity_poly.pdbx_strand_id
1 'polypeptide(L)'
;MKKNVAAFAILAVVSNAYAFNESDAAKLVKSYSQTVACQLEDTQYEAVKVSGKPGETEEWADKYVVLWNGDFGCAGGNGTVVPNLTVVEIHGFSTPVVLPDYKTPELPLVEIDKFSGKDGSITIGGVGYGDKDQQHAPTKRFSFTLKLGKNGFIKQ
;
A
#
# COMPACT_ATOMS: atom_id res chain seq x y z
N MET A 1 -37.39 51.63 27.29
CA MET A 1 -37.10 50.99 25.98
C MET A 1 -36.10 49.86 26.23
N LYS A 2 -36.55 48.60 26.20
CA LYS A 2 -35.69 47.42 26.44
C LYS A 2 -34.99 47.05 25.12
N LYS A 3 -33.67 47.15 25.07
CA LYS A 3 -32.85 46.76 23.92
C LYS A 3 -32.56 45.25 24.02
N ASN A 4 -33.22 44.45 23.20
CA ASN A 4 -32.92 43.02 23.07
C ASN A 4 -31.72 42.87 22.13
N VAL A 5 -30.55 42.56 22.68
CA VAL A 5 -29.38 42.14 21.90
C VAL A 5 -29.54 40.65 21.63
N ALA A 6 -29.88 40.30 20.39
CA ALA A 6 -29.89 38.92 19.94
C ALA A 6 -28.44 38.47 19.70
N ALA A 7 -27.94 37.55 20.52
CA ALA A 7 -26.66 36.91 20.33
C ALA A 7 -26.79 35.83 19.24
N PHE A 8 -26.17 36.06 18.08
CA PHE A 8 -26.01 35.04 17.05
C PHE A 8 -24.92 34.05 17.50
N ALA A 9 -25.32 32.83 17.86
CA ALA A 9 -24.39 31.73 18.07
C ALA A 9 -23.94 31.19 16.70
N ILE A 10 -22.67 31.45 16.35
CA ILE A 10 -22.03 30.85 15.18
C ILE A 10 -21.69 29.40 15.56
N LEU A 11 -22.50 28.44 15.08
CA LEU A 11 -22.14 27.02 15.09
C LEU A 11 -21.01 26.81 14.07
N ALA A 12 -19.77 26.82 14.55
CA ALA A 12 -18.63 26.39 13.76
C ALA A 12 -18.76 24.88 13.51
N VAL A 13 -19.18 24.50 12.30
CA VAL A 13 -19.06 23.11 11.83
C VAL A 13 -17.58 22.87 11.59
N VAL A 14 -16.90 22.26 12.56
CA VAL A 14 -15.53 21.77 12.40
C VAL A 14 -15.55 20.62 11.40
N SER A 15 -15.37 20.93 10.12
CA SER A 15 -15.04 19.94 9.11
C SER A 15 -13.65 19.39 9.41
N ASN A 16 -13.57 18.24 10.07
CA ASN A 16 -12.33 17.49 10.24
C ASN A 16 -11.87 17.01 8.85
N ALA A 17 -10.96 17.75 8.23
CA ALA A 17 -10.24 17.27 7.06
C ALA A 17 -9.24 16.21 7.54
N TYR A 18 -9.60 14.93 7.44
CA TYR A 18 -8.66 13.84 7.68
C TYR A 18 -7.78 13.69 6.44
N ALA A 19 -6.47 13.91 6.60
CA ALA A 19 -5.51 13.64 5.55
C ALA A 19 -5.39 12.12 5.35
N PHE A 20 -5.47 11.68 4.10
CA PHE A 20 -5.24 10.29 3.72
C PHE A 20 -3.86 9.84 4.20
N ASN A 21 -3.78 8.62 4.76
CA ASN A 21 -2.58 8.07 5.36
C ASN A 21 -2.42 6.58 5.04
N GLU A 22 -1.36 5.97 5.56
CA GLU A 22 -1.01 4.56 5.37
C GLU A 22 -2.13 3.61 5.80
N SER A 23 -2.85 3.90 6.89
CA SER A 23 -3.98 3.07 7.33
C SER A 23 -5.14 3.10 6.32
N ASP A 24 -5.38 4.25 5.70
CA ASP A 24 -6.43 4.40 4.70
C ASP A 24 -6.05 3.67 3.40
N ALA A 25 -4.77 3.73 3.00
CA ALA A 25 -4.24 2.93 1.91
C ALA A 25 -4.39 1.42 2.17
N ALA A 26 -4.03 0.96 3.37
CA ALA A 26 -4.17 -0.44 3.78
C ALA A 26 -5.64 -0.93 3.70
N LYS A 27 -6.60 -0.12 4.17
CA LYS A 27 -8.03 -0.44 4.09
C LYS A 27 -8.54 -0.49 2.66
N LEU A 28 -8.11 0.46 1.82
CA LEU A 28 -8.48 0.50 0.42
C LEU A 28 -7.95 -0.75 -0.31
N VAL A 29 -6.69 -1.10 -0.09
CA VAL A 29 -6.09 -2.30 -0.69
C VAL A 29 -6.71 -3.58 -0.14
N LYS A 30 -7.08 -3.64 1.15
CA LYS A 30 -7.85 -4.77 1.70
C LYS A 30 -9.19 -4.95 0.99
N SER A 31 -9.89 -3.86 0.69
CA SER A 31 -11.15 -3.94 -0.05
C SER A 31 -10.92 -4.39 -1.50
N TYR A 32 -9.85 -3.90 -2.14
CA TYR A 32 -9.45 -4.32 -3.47
C TYR A 32 -9.06 -5.81 -3.53
N SER A 33 -8.19 -6.27 -2.64
CA SER A 33 -7.70 -7.66 -2.61
C SER A 33 -8.83 -8.67 -2.46
N GLN A 34 -9.87 -8.35 -1.69
CA GLN A 34 -11.10 -9.14 -1.56
C GLN A 34 -11.85 -9.35 -2.87
N THR A 35 -11.60 -8.53 -3.89
CA THR A 35 -12.23 -8.65 -5.22
C THR A 35 -11.36 -9.39 -6.24
N VAL A 36 -10.04 -9.45 -6.04
CA VAL A 36 -9.07 -9.97 -7.03
C VAL A 36 -8.30 -11.20 -6.57
N ALA A 37 -8.43 -11.60 -5.31
CA ALA A 37 -7.64 -12.68 -4.73
C ALA A 37 -8.47 -13.63 -3.87
N CYS A 38 -7.95 -14.85 -3.74
CA CYS A 38 -8.45 -15.90 -2.87
C CYS A 38 -7.48 -16.14 -1.72
N GLN A 39 -7.92 -16.91 -0.72
CA GLN A 39 -7.08 -17.32 0.43
C GLN A 39 -6.33 -16.15 1.06
N LEU A 40 -7.04 -15.05 1.32
CA LEU A 40 -6.49 -13.87 1.94
C LEU A 40 -6.10 -14.15 3.39
N GLU A 41 -4.90 -13.71 3.76
CA GLU A 41 -4.47 -13.71 5.15
C GLU A 41 -4.87 -12.39 5.80
N ASP A 42 -5.64 -12.44 6.89
CA ASP A 42 -6.22 -11.25 7.51
C ASP A 42 -5.19 -10.31 8.17
N THR A 43 -3.95 -10.77 8.37
CA THR A 43 -2.94 -10.15 9.24
C THR A 43 -1.79 -9.41 8.56
N GLN A 44 -1.81 -9.17 7.25
CA GLN A 44 -0.70 -8.49 6.58
C GLN A 44 -1.21 -7.45 5.58
N TYR A 45 -1.57 -6.25 6.05
CA TYR A 45 -1.66 -5.07 5.19
C TYR A 45 -0.72 -4.03 5.77
N GLU A 46 0.53 -4.07 5.32
CA GLU A 46 1.53 -3.08 5.72
C GLU A 46 1.64 -2.03 4.62
N ALA A 47 1.40 -0.78 4.96
CA ALA A 47 1.41 0.33 4.02
C ALA A 47 2.56 1.29 4.33
N VAL A 48 3.25 1.73 3.29
CA VAL A 48 4.33 2.72 3.39
C VAL A 48 4.08 3.85 2.40
N LYS A 49 4.20 5.10 2.86
CA LYS A 49 4.22 6.26 1.97
C LYS A 49 5.59 6.35 1.29
N VAL A 50 5.59 6.41 -0.04
CA VAL A 50 6.83 6.38 -0.84
C VAL A 50 7.08 7.68 -1.59
N SER A 51 6.05 8.42 -1.97
CA SER A 51 6.20 9.71 -2.62
C SER A 51 5.13 10.70 -2.22
N GLY A 52 5.41 11.97 -2.53
CA GLY A 52 4.57 13.13 -2.29
C GLY A 52 4.89 13.82 -0.96
N LYS A 53 4.97 15.16 -1.02
CA LYS A 53 5.05 16.01 0.17
C LYS A 53 3.63 16.48 0.48
N PRO A 54 3.20 16.46 1.76
CA PRO A 54 1.91 17.03 2.13
C PRO A 54 1.82 18.50 1.66
N GLY A 55 0.89 18.82 0.76
CA GLY A 55 0.56 20.20 0.37
C GLY A 55 1.21 20.77 -0.90
N GLU A 56 1.94 19.98 -1.70
CA GLU A 56 2.43 20.43 -3.02
C GLU A 56 1.46 19.96 -4.13
N THR A 57 0.74 20.90 -4.76
CA THR A 57 -0.55 20.64 -5.41
C THR A 57 -0.55 20.21 -6.89
N GLU A 58 0.57 20.27 -7.63
CA GLU A 58 0.46 20.27 -9.10
C GLU A 58 1.26 19.18 -9.84
N GLU A 59 2.32 18.59 -9.27
CA GLU A 59 3.18 17.62 -10.01
C GLU A 59 3.48 16.28 -9.30
N TRP A 60 3.01 16.10 -8.06
CA TRP A 60 3.40 14.94 -7.23
C TRP A 60 2.19 14.36 -6.49
N ALA A 61 1.59 13.30 -7.05
CA ALA A 61 0.63 12.51 -6.31
C ALA A 61 1.31 11.83 -5.11
N ASP A 62 0.65 11.85 -3.96
CA ASP A 62 1.04 11.02 -2.83
C ASP A 62 0.86 9.56 -3.27
N LYS A 63 1.90 8.74 -3.09
CA LYS A 63 1.83 7.31 -3.39
C LYS A 63 2.13 6.50 -2.16
N TYR A 64 1.34 5.46 -2.01
CA TYR A 64 1.49 4.45 -0.97
C TYR A 64 1.70 3.11 -1.65
N VAL A 65 2.57 2.29 -1.08
CA VAL A 65 2.68 0.88 -1.45
C VAL A 65 2.18 0.06 -0.29
N VAL A 66 1.26 -0.86 -0.58
CA VAL A 66 0.70 -1.77 0.40
C VAL A 66 1.17 -3.19 0.07
N LEU A 67 1.83 -3.79 1.05
CA LEU A 67 2.18 -5.19 1.09
C LEU A 67 1.01 -6.01 1.65
N TRP A 68 0.65 -7.09 0.97
CA TRP A 68 -0.35 -8.06 1.44
C TRP A 68 -0.13 -9.47 0.90
N ASN A 69 -0.68 -10.49 1.57
CA ASN A 69 -0.58 -11.88 1.13
C ASN A 69 -1.91 -12.42 0.62
N GLY A 70 -1.84 -13.21 -0.45
CA GLY A 70 -2.99 -13.93 -0.99
C GLY A 70 -2.69 -14.61 -2.31
N ASP A 71 -3.61 -15.46 -2.73
CA ASP A 71 -3.62 -16.10 -4.05
C ASP A 71 -4.27 -15.14 -5.05
N PHE A 72 -3.46 -14.23 -5.60
CA PHE A 72 -3.90 -13.27 -6.61
C PHE A 72 -4.34 -13.99 -7.88
N GLY A 73 -5.56 -13.70 -8.36
CA GLY A 73 -6.14 -14.38 -9.50
C GLY A 73 -6.70 -15.78 -9.21
N CYS A 74 -6.68 -16.22 -7.94
CA CYS A 74 -7.31 -17.46 -7.49
C CYS A 74 -6.85 -18.71 -8.26
N ALA A 75 -5.53 -18.84 -8.49
CA ALA A 75 -4.98 -19.99 -9.22
C ALA A 75 -5.17 -21.31 -8.46
N GLY A 76 -5.16 -21.23 -7.12
CA GLY A 76 -5.35 -22.36 -6.22
C GLY A 76 -4.14 -23.30 -6.13
N GLY A 77 -4.04 -24.00 -5.00
CA GLY A 77 -2.99 -24.99 -4.75
C GLY A 77 -1.91 -24.50 -3.80
N ASN A 78 -1.02 -25.42 -3.43
CA ASN A 78 0.02 -25.16 -2.44
C ASN A 78 1.11 -24.24 -3.03
N GLY A 79 1.38 -23.11 -2.37
CA GLY A 79 2.38 -22.12 -2.80
C GLY A 79 1.82 -20.98 -3.67
N THR A 80 0.50 -20.86 -3.82
CA THR A 80 -0.15 -19.75 -4.55
C THR A 80 -0.38 -18.52 -3.68
N VAL A 81 -0.51 -18.69 -2.37
CA VAL A 81 -0.50 -17.59 -1.40
C VAL A 81 0.93 -17.06 -1.31
N VAL A 82 1.14 -15.87 -1.87
CA VAL A 82 2.44 -15.21 -1.93
C VAL A 82 2.29 -13.74 -1.55
N PRO A 83 3.40 -13.05 -1.25
CA PRO A 83 3.37 -11.62 -1.03
C PRO A 83 3.11 -10.84 -2.32
N ASN A 84 2.22 -9.85 -2.22
CA ASN A 84 1.78 -8.97 -3.29
C ASN A 84 2.04 -7.52 -2.92
N LEU A 85 2.34 -6.70 -3.92
CA LEU A 85 2.51 -5.25 -3.78
C LEU A 85 1.43 -4.54 -4.59
N THR A 86 0.73 -3.61 -3.96
CA THR A 86 -0.28 -2.79 -4.62
C THR A 86 -0.01 -1.31 -4.38
N VAL A 87 -0.06 -0.51 -5.44
CA VAL A 87 0.18 0.93 -5.37
C VAL A 87 -1.17 1.65 -5.27
N VAL A 88 -1.25 2.59 -4.33
CA VAL A 88 -2.33 3.55 -4.20
C VAL A 88 -1.79 4.93 -4.54
N GLU A 89 -2.52 5.66 -5.39
CA GLU A 89 -2.21 7.03 -5.79
C GLU A 89 -3.31 7.98 -5.33
N ILE A 90 -2.92 9.13 -4.79
CA ILE A 90 -3.84 10.21 -4.46
C ILE A 90 -3.28 11.55 -4.94
N HIS A 91 -4.04 12.19 -5.84
CA HIS A 91 -3.77 13.55 -6.30
C HIS A 91 -4.41 14.57 -5.34
N GLY A 92 -3.92 15.83 -5.36
CA GLY A 92 -4.50 16.91 -4.55
C GLY A 92 -6.02 16.98 -4.69
N PHE A 93 -6.73 16.95 -3.56
CA PHE A 93 -8.21 16.96 -3.46
C PHE A 93 -8.95 15.82 -4.19
N SER A 94 -8.24 14.77 -4.59
CA SER A 94 -8.81 13.68 -5.39
C SER A 94 -9.15 12.45 -4.54
N THR A 95 -9.98 11.58 -5.11
CA THR A 95 -10.28 10.26 -4.53
C THR A 95 -9.04 9.37 -4.67
N PRO A 96 -8.60 8.67 -3.61
CA PRO A 96 -7.51 7.72 -3.70
C PRO A 96 -7.88 6.56 -4.65
N VAL A 97 -6.95 6.14 -5.50
CA VAL A 97 -7.16 5.07 -6.48
C VAL A 97 -6.11 3.99 -6.35
N VAL A 98 -6.54 2.73 -6.48
CA VAL A 98 -5.63 1.58 -6.64
C VAL A 98 -5.16 1.54 -8.10
N LEU A 99 -3.87 1.25 -8.30
CA LEU A 99 -3.28 1.04 -9.63
C LEU A 99 -3.12 -0.48 -9.90
N PRO A 100 -4.14 -1.16 -10.46
CA PRO A 100 -4.12 -2.62 -10.63
C PRO A 100 -3.07 -3.10 -11.64
N ASP A 101 -2.80 -2.30 -12.68
CA ASP A 101 -1.85 -2.66 -13.76
C ASP A 101 -0.40 -2.22 -13.47
N TYR A 102 -0.09 -1.86 -12.22
CA TYR A 102 1.25 -1.43 -11.84
C TYR A 102 2.20 -2.64 -11.79
N LYS A 103 3.18 -2.67 -12.69
CA LYS A 103 4.03 -3.85 -12.88
C LYS A 103 4.96 -4.08 -11.68
N THR A 104 4.89 -5.28 -11.10
CA THR A 104 5.78 -5.74 -10.04
C THR A 104 6.78 -6.74 -10.61
N PRO A 105 8.11 -6.56 -10.40
CA PRO A 105 9.11 -7.52 -10.86
C PRO A 105 8.94 -8.84 -10.10
N GLU A 106 9.31 -9.94 -10.73
CA GLU A 106 9.41 -11.23 -10.05
C GLU A 106 10.50 -11.16 -8.98
N LEU A 107 10.11 -11.40 -7.73
CA LEU A 107 11.01 -11.49 -6.59
C LEU A 107 11.01 -12.93 -6.08
N PRO A 108 12.19 -13.53 -5.82
CA PRO A 108 12.27 -14.85 -5.22
C PRO A 108 12.00 -14.77 -3.70
N LEU A 109 10.92 -14.11 -3.29
CA LEU A 109 10.49 -13.97 -1.91
C LEU A 109 9.17 -14.73 -1.71
N VAL A 110 9.12 -15.59 -0.71
CA VAL A 110 7.90 -16.30 -0.30
C VAL A 110 7.36 -15.79 1.03
N GLU A 111 8.22 -15.21 1.85
CA GLU A 111 7.88 -14.55 3.11
C GLU A 111 8.69 -13.26 3.20
N ILE A 112 8.04 -12.18 3.67
CA ILE A 112 8.66 -10.87 3.85
C ILE A 112 8.74 -10.59 5.35
N ASP A 113 9.95 -10.28 5.81
CA ASP A 113 10.23 -9.86 7.20
C ASP A 113 10.74 -8.42 7.30
N LYS A 114 10.92 -7.75 6.16
CA LYS A 114 11.33 -6.36 6.07
C LYS A 114 10.57 -5.64 4.96
N PHE A 115 9.84 -4.60 5.33
CA PHE A 115 9.19 -3.70 4.40
C PHE A 115 9.34 -2.25 4.89
N SER A 116 9.69 -1.35 3.99
CA SER A 116 9.86 0.08 4.31
C SER A 116 9.84 0.91 3.04
N GLY A 117 9.40 2.17 3.14
CA GLY A 117 9.31 3.11 2.01
C GLY A 117 10.01 4.43 2.32
N LYS A 118 10.76 4.95 1.35
CA LYS A 118 11.38 6.28 1.42
C LYS A 118 11.81 6.77 0.03
N ASP A 119 11.69 8.08 -0.21
CA ASP A 119 12.30 8.77 -1.36
C ASP A 119 11.97 8.13 -2.73
N GLY A 120 10.69 7.82 -2.96
CA GLY A 120 10.19 7.21 -4.19
C GLY A 120 10.55 5.74 -4.36
N SER A 121 11.00 5.08 -3.30
CA SER A 121 11.45 3.68 -3.33
C SER A 121 10.90 2.89 -2.14
N ILE A 122 10.83 1.58 -2.30
CA ILE A 122 10.61 0.63 -1.20
C ILE A 122 11.84 -0.26 -1.04
N THR A 123 12.12 -0.67 0.20
CA THR A 123 13.02 -1.78 0.51
C THR A 123 12.19 -2.95 1.01
N ILE A 124 12.38 -4.10 0.38
CA ILE A 124 11.69 -5.34 0.68
C ILE A 124 12.72 -6.44 0.95
N GLY A 125 12.53 -7.21 2.01
CA GLY A 125 13.44 -8.28 2.40
C GLY A 125 12.72 -9.42 3.08
N GLY A 126 13.32 -10.60 3.02
CA GLY A 126 12.72 -11.81 3.53
C GLY A 126 13.43 -13.06 3.06
N VAL A 127 12.68 -14.14 2.98
CA VAL A 127 13.20 -15.46 2.60
C VAL A 127 12.52 -16.00 1.33
N GLY A 128 13.26 -16.80 0.59
CA GLY A 128 12.83 -17.58 -0.55
C GLY A 128 13.48 -18.97 -0.55
N TYR A 129 13.09 -19.81 -1.50
CA TYR A 129 13.66 -21.15 -1.63
C TYR A 129 15.07 -21.11 -2.23
N GLY A 130 16.00 -21.81 -1.58
CA GLY A 130 17.30 -22.19 -2.11
C GLY A 130 17.27 -23.58 -2.76
N ASP A 131 18.38 -23.94 -3.42
CA ASP A 131 18.47 -25.13 -4.27
C ASP A 131 18.25 -26.47 -3.55
N LYS A 132 18.35 -26.49 -2.22
CA LYS A 132 18.21 -27.69 -1.37
C LYS A 132 17.05 -27.60 -0.38
N ASP A 133 16.24 -26.56 -0.47
CA ASP A 133 15.14 -26.37 0.47
C ASP A 133 14.02 -27.37 0.20
N GLN A 134 13.45 -27.90 1.28
CA GLN A 134 12.22 -28.67 1.22
C GLN A 134 11.04 -27.71 1.05
N GLN A 135 9.92 -28.22 0.54
CA GLN A 135 8.67 -27.47 0.51
C GLN A 135 8.31 -26.99 1.93
N HIS A 136 7.86 -25.74 2.05
CA HIS A 136 7.55 -25.06 3.32
C HIS A 136 8.75 -24.73 4.24
N ALA A 137 9.99 -24.90 3.78
CA ALA A 137 11.19 -24.57 4.55
C ALA A 137 12.17 -23.67 3.77
N PRO A 138 11.77 -22.44 3.40
CA PRO A 138 12.66 -21.51 2.71
C PRO A 138 13.79 -21.04 3.65
N THR A 139 15.03 -21.02 3.16
CA THR A 139 16.20 -20.61 3.95
C THR A 139 17.00 -19.46 3.34
N LYS A 140 16.82 -19.20 2.04
CA LYS A 140 17.65 -18.23 1.31
C LYS A 140 17.13 -16.81 1.53
N ARG A 141 17.96 -15.94 2.10
CA ARG A 141 17.60 -14.53 2.34
C ARG A 141 17.80 -13.66 1.11
N PHE A 142 16.85 -12.77 0.87
CA PHE A 142 16.92 -11.75 -0.16
C PHE A 142 16.58 -10.37 0.39
N SER A 143 17.12 -9.33 -0.23
CA SER A 143 16.78 -7.94 0.02
C SER A 143 16.85 -7.19 -1.30
N PHE A 144 15.82 -6.42 -1.61
CA PHE A 144 15.73 -5.63 -2.83
C PHE A 144 15.29 -4.21 -2.52
N THR A 145 15.78 -3.28 -3.33
CA THR A 145 15.25 -1.91 -3.37
C THR A 145 14.55 -1.72 -4.71
N LEU A 146 13.28 -1.31 -4.65
CA LEU A 146 12.46 -1.09 -5.83
C LEU A 146 12.08 0.39 -5.91
N LYS A 147 12.50 1.05 -6.99
CA LYS A 147 12.12 2.43 -7.27
C LYS A 147 10.77 2.45 -7.98
N LEU A 148 9.89 3.37 -7.60
CA LEU A 148 8.64 3.58 -8.31
C LEU A 148 8.91 4.23 -9.67
N GLY A 149 8.54 3.54 -10.75
CA GLY A 149 8.48 4.07 -12.11
C GLY A 149 7.08 4.59 -12.45
N LYS A 150 6.89 4.94 -13.73
CA LYS A 150 5.60 5.47 -14.23
C LYS A 150 4.46 4.45 -14.13
N ASN A 151 4.74 3.20 -14.45
CA ASN A 151 3.76 2.11 -14.58
C ASN A 151 4.26 0.78 -13.98
N GLY A 152 5.30 0.84 -13.15
CA GLY A 152 5.90 -0.35 -12.57
C GLY A 152 7.12 -0.03 -11.72
N PHE A 153 7.50 -0.99 -10.90
CA PHE A 153 8.70 -0.93 -10.09
C PHE A 153 9.95 -1.21 -10.93
N ILE A 154 11.03 -0.49 -10.63
CA ILE A 154 12.34 -0.65 -11.24
C ILE A 154 13.30 -1.18 -10.17
N LYS A 155 13.75 -2.42 -10.33
CA LYS A 155 14.75 -3.03 -9.45
C LYS A 155 16.07 -2.25 -9.56
N GLN A 156 16.61 -1.81 -8.42
CA GLN A 156 17.90 -1.14 -8.32
C GLN A 156 19.04 -2.14 -8.14
#